data_AF-A0AAU7BVG7-F1
#
_entry.id   AF-A0AAU7BVG7-F1
#
_cell.length_a   1.000
_cell.length_b   1.000
_cell.length_c   1.000
_cell.angle_alpha   90.00
_cell.angle_beta   90.00
_cell.angle_gamma   90.00
#
_symmetry.space_group_name_H-M   'P 1'
#
loop_
_entity.id
_entity.type
_entity.pdbx_description
1 polymer ?
#
loop_
_entity_poly.entity_id
_entity_poly.type
_entity_poly.pdbx_seq_one_letter_code
_entity_poly.pdbx_strand_id
1 'polypeptide(L)' 'MFKQRKNKKFNYKPRFSKENQVGEHSKEHNLASKWQKQRDVNLGTGRRGFSMRTLIIILVLLLICMYVLENKFM' A
#
# COMPACT_ATOMS: atom_id res chain seq x y z
N MET A 1 55.84 -7.18 -16.79
CA MET A 1 55.13 -6.22 -15.91
C MET A 1 53.95 -5.64 -16.68
N PHE A 2 52.73 -6.14 -16.46
CA PHE A 2 51.56 -5.79 -17.27
C PHE A 2 50.89 -4.52 -16.74
N LYS A 3 50.92 -3.43 -17.51
CA LYS A 3 50.17 -2.21 -17.17
C LYS A 3 48.69 -2.44 -17.47
N GLN A 4 47.88 -2.62 -16.43
CA GLN A 4 46.42 -2.71 -16.58
C GLN A 4 45.86 -1.39 -17.12
N ARG A 5 45.15 -1.46 -18.25
CA ARG A 5 44.53 -0.29 -18.88
C ARG A 5 43.28 0.10 -18.08
N LYS A 6 43.16 1.37 -17.70
CA LYS A 6 42.00 1.86 -16.91
C LYS A 6 40.72 1.77 -17.74
N ASN A 7 39.63 1.33 -17.11
CA ASN A 7 38.31 1.20 -17.73
C ASN A 7 37.83 2.56 -18.25
N LYS A 8 37.59 2.69 -19.57
CA LYS A 8 36.94 3.86 -20.15
C LYS A 8 35.49 3.90 -19.66
N LYS A 9 35.14 4.91 -18.88
CA LYS A 9 33.74 5.17 -18.52
C LYS A 9 33.03 5.76 -19.74
N PHE A 10 31.95 5.13 -20.16
CA PHE A 10 31.10 5.66 -21.21
C PHE A 10 30.24 6.79 -20.62
N ASN A 11 30.50 8.02 -21.04
CA ASN A 11 29.68 9.18 -20.66
C ASN A 11 28.44 9.21 -21.55
N TYR A 12 27.47 8.34 -21.26
CA TYR A 12 26.20 8.33 -21.98
C TYR A 12 25.30 9.44 -21.47
N LYS A 13 24.83 10.29 -22.39
CA LYS A 13 23.71 11.18 -22.11
C LYS A 13 22.47 10.62 -22.82
N PRO A 14 21.42 10.20 -22.09
CA PRO A 14 20.22 9.68 -22.71
C PRO A 14 19.53 10.75 -23.56
N ARG A 15 19.06 10.35 -24.74
CA ARG A 15 18.50 11.23 -25.79
C ARG A 15 17.34 12.11 -25.29
N PHE A 16 16.56 11.62 -24.33
CA PHE A 16 15.38 12.30 -23.76
C PHE A 16 15.65 13.07 -22.46
N SER A 17 16.90 13.09 -21.95
CA SER A 17 17.24 13.78 -20.69
C SER A 17 17.07 15.31 -20.74
N LYS A 18 16.94 15.90 -21.93
CA LYS A 18 16.73 17.35 -22.09
C LYS A 18 15.26 17.74 -22.14
N GLU A 19 14.38 16.84 -22.58
CA GLU A 19 12.94 17.10 -22.72
C GLU A 19 12.22 17.04 -21.36
N ASN A 20 12.77 16.24 -20.45
CA ASN A 20 12.21 15.98 -19.14
C ASN A 20 12.49 17.07 -18.08
N GLN A 21 13.53 17.91 -18.27
CA GLN A 21 13.93 18.89 -17.25
C GLN A 21 12.90 20.02 -17.05
N VAL A 22 12.05 20.30 -18.04
CA VAL A 22 11.05 21.38 -17.96
C VAL A 22 9.71 20.88 -17.39
N GLY A 23 9.48 19.57 -17.31
CA GLY A 23 8.16 19.00 -16.96
C GLY A 23 8.15 17.84 -15.96
N GLU A 24 9.29 17.29 -15.53
CA GLU A 24 9.32 16.13 -14.62
C GLU A 24 9.21 16.49 -13.13
N HIS A 25 9.74 17.64 -12.69
CA HIS A 25 9.80 17.96 -11.25
C HIS A 25 8.41 17.99 -10.59
N SER A 26 7.37 18.36 -11.33
CA SER A 26 5.97 18.34 -10.87
C SER A 26 5.28 16.97 -11.07
N LYS A 27 5.71 16.15 -12.04
CA LYS A 27 5.07 14.86 -12.35
C LYS A 27 5.61 13.72 -11.49
N GLU A 28 6.91 13.69 -11.22
CA GLU A 28 7.52 12.69 -10.33
C GLU A 28 6.97 12.78 -8.90
N HIS A 29 6.79 14.00 -8.39
CA HIS A 29 6.19 14.24 -7.07
C HIS A 29 4.74 13.73 -6.99
N ASN A 30 3.99 13.82 -8.11
CA ASN A 30 2.62 13.31 -8.21
C ASN A 30 2.56 11.77 -8.28
N LEU A 31 3.56 11.12 -8.86
CA LEU A 31 3.64 9.66 -8.88
C LEU A 31 4.01 9.12 -7.50
N ALA A 32 5.08 9.64 -6.89
CA ALA A 32 5.53 9.21 -5.57
C ALA A 32 4.45 9.38 -4.48
N SER A 33 3.73 10.51 -4.50
CA SER A 33 2.62 10.76 -3.58
C SER A 33 1.43 9.82 -3.81
N LYS A 34 1.09 9.48 -5.07
CA LYS A 34 0.06 8.47 -5.38
C LYS A 34 0.47 7.07 -4.88
N TRP A 35 1.73 6.69 -5.07
CA TRP A 35 2.27 5.42 -4.56
C TRP A 35 2.29 5.35 -3.04
N GLN A 36 2.61 6.46 -2.35
CA GLN A 36 2.57 6.51 -0.89
C GLN A 36 1.13 6.41 -0.37
N LYS A 37 0.19 7.17 -0.95
CA LYS A 37 -1.23 7.12 -0.58
C LYS A 37 -1.84 5.73 -0.75
N GLN A 38 -1.49 5.01 -1.83
CA GLN A 38 -1.99 3.65 -2.05
C GLN A 38 -1.37 2.64 -1.07
N ARG A 39 -0.09 2.82 -0.69
CA ARG A 39 0.55 2.00 0.37
C ARG A 39 -0.09 2.25 1.73
N ASP A 40 -0.39 3.50 2.09
CA ASP A 40 -1.00 3.82 3.37
C ASP A 40 -2.44 3.27 3.50
N VAL A 41 -3.20 3.27 2.41
CA VAL A 41 -4.54 2.65 2.36
C VAL A 41 -4.46 1.13 2.53
N ASN A 42 -3.42 0.49 1.96
CA ASN A 42 -3.26 -0.96 2.02
C ASN A 42 -2.58 -1.46 3.30
N LEU A 43 -1.70 -0.68 3.93
CA LEU A 43 -1.08 -1.02 5.23
C LEU A 43 -1.97 -0.64 6.42
N GLY A 44 -2.71 0.48 6.32
CA GLY A 44 -3.55 1.00 7.41
C GLY A 44 -4.85 0.23 7.65
N THR A 45 -5.22 -0.68 6.76
CA THR A 45 -6.43 -1.51 6.87
C THR A 45 -6.22 -2.82 7.64
N GLY A 46 -4.97 -3.24 7.87
CA GLY A 46 -4.64 -4.49 8.56
C GLY A 46 -4.88 -4.50 10.09
N ARG A 47 -5.18 -3.35 10.71
CA ARG A 47 -5.43 -3.22 12.16
C ARG A 47 -6.68 -2.42 12.52
N ARG A 48 -7.64 -2.30 11.61
CA ARG A 48 -8.98 -1.83 12.00
C ARG A 48 -9.67 -2.99 12.72
N GLY A 49 -9.48 -3.06 14.04
CA GLY A 49 -10.25 -3.93 14.91
C GLY A 49 -11.76 -3.77 14.62
N PHE A 50 -12.53 -4.82 14.89
CA PHE A 50 -13.97 -4.82 14.68
C PHE A 50 -14.57 -3.51 15.18
N SER A 51 -15.31 -2.81 14.31
CA SER A 51 -16.01 -1.59 14.71
C SER A 51 -16.91 -1.90 15.92
N MET A 52 -17.10 -0.93 16.82
CA MET A 52 -18.00 -1.13 17.97
C MET A 52 -19.40 -1.60 17.54
N ARG A 53 -19.87 -1.14 16.37
CA ARG A 53 -21.15 -1.60 15.77
C ARG A 53 -21.14 -3.09 15.44
N THR A 54 -20.06 -3.60 14.84
CA THR A 54 -19.93 -5.04 14.52
C THR A 54 -19.85 -5.91 15.78
N LEU A 55 -19.23 -5.43 16.86
CA LEU A 55 -19.22 -6.13 18.14
C LEU A 55 -20.62 -6.23 18.75
N ILE A 56 -21.41 -5.15 18.68
CA ILE A 56 -22.80 -5.13 19.15
C ILE A 56 -23.68 -6.09 18.32
N ILE A 57 -23.52 -6.12 17.00
CA ILE A 57 -24.27 -7.04 16.12
C ILE A 57 -23.96 -8.50 16.46
N ILE A 58 -22.67 -8.84 16.66
CA ILE A 58 -22.25 -10.19 17.05
C ILE A 58 -22.84 -10.58 18.41
N LEU A 59 -22.87 -9.65 19.37
CA LEU A 59 -23.44 -9.89 20.69
C LEU A 59 -24.94 -10.22 20.62
N VAL A 60 -25.71 -9.42 19.87
CA VAL A 60 -27.14 -9.65 19.68
C VAL A 60 -27.40 -10.97 18.95
N LEU A 61 -26.59 -11.28 17.93
CA LEU A 61 -26.70 -12.54 17.19
C LEU A 61 -26.45 -13.76 18.09
N LEU A 62 -25.47 -13.70 19.01
CA LEU A 62 -25.21 -14.77 19.97
C LEU A 62 -26.39 -15.00 20.92
N LEU A 63 -27.02 -13.93 21.40
CA LEU A 63 -28.21 -14.04 22.25
C LEU A 63 -29.38 -14.71 21.50
N ILE A 64 -29.62 -14.33 20.25
CA ILE A 64 -30.65 -14.95 19.41
C ILE A 64 -30.32 -16.43 19.17
N CYS A 65 -29.06 -16.75 18.87
CA CYS A 65 -28.63 -18.11 18.65
C CYS A 65 -28.90 -18.97 19.88
N MET A 66 -28.48 -18.51 21.06
CA MET A 66 -28.72 -19.21 22.32
C MET A 66 -30.21 -19.41 22.58
N TYR A 67 -31.03 -18.37 22.37
CA TYR A 67 -32.48 -18.44 22.55
C TYR A 67 -33.13 -19.47 21.64
N VAL A 68 -32.72 -19.52 20.36
CA VAL A 68 -33.24 -20.51 19.41
C VAL A 68 -32.80 -21.91 19.78
N LEU A 69 -31.55 -22.10 20.24
CA LEU A 69 -31.10 -23.41 20.72
C LEU A 69 -31.92 -23.85 21.93
N GLU A 70 -32.15 -22.97 22.90
CA GLU A 70 -32.93 -23.29 24.09
C GLU A 70 -34.37 -23.66 23.70
N ASN A 71 -35.06 -22.85 22.89
CA ASN A 71 -36.42 -23.16 22.43
C ASN A 71 -36.53 -24.40 21.51
N LYS A 72 -35.46 -24.80 20.83
CA LYS A 72 -35.46 -25.94 19.90
C LYS A 72 -35.09 -27.24 20.61
N PHE A 73 -34.17 -27.18 21.58
CA PHE A 73 -33.60 -28.34 22.24
C PHE A 73 -34.16 -28.58 23.66
N MET A 74 -34.78 -27.59 24.32
CA MET A 74 -35.67 -27.81 25.48
C MET A 74 -37.11 -28.03 25.04
#